data_AF-A0A956EI52-F1
#
_entry.id   AF-A0A956EI52-F1
#
_cell.length_a   1.000
_cell.length_b   1.000
_cell.length_c   1.000
_cell.angle_alpha   90.00
_cell.angle_beta   90.00
_cell.angle_gamma   90.00
#
_symmetry.space_group_name_H-M   'P 1'
#
loop_
_entity.id
_entity.type
_entity.pdbx_description
1 polymer ?
#
loop_
_entity_poly.entity_id
_entity_poly.type
_entity_poly.pdbx_seq_one_letter_code
_entity_poly.pdbx_strand_id
1 'polypeptide(L)'
;MERIAKLICVTALLLFLAPNCSVTTVPLGFIGVRSSQISGVLEEDLAPGWHLDLPFFHRTTLLPSSFQFLDYIDDETSEALLIRTRDNNNVHVDVTVPYRI
;
A
#
# COMPACT_ATOMS: atom_id res chain seq x y z
N MET A 1 35.17 31.67 14.37
CA MET A 1 34.18 32.10 13.36
C MET A 1 33.85 30.97 12.37
N GLU A 2 34.85 30.24 11.84
CA GLU A 2 34.61 29.15 10.87
C GLU A 2 33.70 28.01 11.37
N ARG A 3 33.79 27.63 12.65
CA ARG A 3 32.94 26.56 13.22
C ARG A 3 31.46 26.94 13.26
N ILE A 4 31.16 28.22 13.54
CA ILE A 4 29.80 28.75 13.58
C ILE A 4 29.24 28.83 12.15
N ALA A 5 30.03 29.31 11.19
CA ALA A 5 29.63 29.35 9.79
C ALA A 5 29.34 27.96 9.23
N LYS A 6 30.20 26.97 9.52
CA LYS A 6 29.95 25.56 9.13
C LYS A 6 28.66 25.02 9.73
N LEU A 7 28.39 25.30 11.01
CA LEU A 7 27.17 24.86 11.68
C LEU A 7 25.93 25.45 11.00
N ILE A 8 25.95 26.76 10.69
CA ILE A 8 24.86 27.45 9.99
C ILE A 8 24.64 26.86 8.58
N CYS A 9 25.71 26.60 7.83
CA CYS A 9 25.59 26.00 6.51
C CYS A 9 24.99 24.59 6.56
N VAL A 10 25.41 23.77 7.54
CA VAL A 10 24.88 22.40 7.70
C VAL A 10 23.43 22.41 8.14
N THR A 11 23.04 23.28 9.08
CA THR A 11 21.64 23.37 9.52
C THR A 11 20.74 23.91 8.40
N ALA A 12 21.18 24.90 7.65
CA ALA A 12 20.45 25.41 6.49
C ALA A 12 20.25 24.31 5.42
N LEU A 13 21.29 23.52 5.15
CA LEU A 13 21.22 22.40 4.21
C LEU A 13 20.24 21.32 4.69
N LEU A 14 20.32 20.93 5.97
CA LEU A 14 19.39 19.96 6.55
C LEU A 14 17.94 20.43 6.50
N LEU A 15 17.69 21.69 6.83
CA LEU A 15 16.35 22.27 6.84
C LEU A 15 15.77 22.37 5.42
N PHE A 16 16.63 22.51 4.41
CA PHE A 16 16.23 22.47 3.01
C PHE A 16 15.92 21.05 2.51
N LEU A 17 16.75 20.05 2.87
CA LEU A 17 16.55 18.67 2.40
C LEU A 17 15.45 17.93 3.16
N ALA A 18 15.31 18.14 4.47
CA ALA A 18 14.38 17.41 5.33
C ALA A 18 12.93 17.36 4.80
N PRO A 19 12.28 18.48 4.41
CA PRO A 19 10.91 18.43 3.89
C PRO A 19 10.83 17.78 2.51
N ASN A 20 11.84 17.96 1.65
CA ASN A 20 11.83 17.40 0.30
C ASN A 20 11.92 15.87 0.30
N CYS A 21 12.64 15.29 1.26
CA CYS A 21 12.76 13.83 1.36
C CYS A 21 11.64 13.19 2.19
N SER A 22 10.88 13.98 2.95
CA SER A 22 9.90 13.47 3.91
C SER A 22 8.44 13.60 3.47
N VAL A 23 8.19 13.98 2.22
CA VAL A 23 6.83 14.14 1.68
C VAL A 23 6.65 13.15 0.53
N THR A 24 5.63 12.31 0.64
CA THR A 24 5.17 11.45 -0.44
C THR A 24 3.81 11.92 -0.93
N THR A 25 3.47 11.60 -2.18
CA THR A 25 2.16 11.88 -2.75
C THR A 25 1.46 10.59 -3.13
N VAL A 26 0.21 10.45 -2.70
CA VAL A 26 -0.70 9.38 -3.11
C VAL A 26 -1.57 9.92 -4.24
N PRO A 27 -1.47 9.38 -5.47
CA PRO A 27 -2.24 9.84 -6.61
C PRO A 27 -3.72 9.48 -6.47
N LEU A 28 -4.57 10.21 -7.20
CA LEU A 28 -6.00 9.90 -7.31
C LEU A 28 -6.21 8.53 -7.97
N GLY A 29 -7.18 7.76 -7.47
CA GLY A 29 -7.43 6.39 -7.93
C GLY A 29 -6.57 5.34 -7.24
N PHE A 30 -5.70 5.74 -6.30
CA PHE A 30 -4.91 4.86 -5.46
C PHE A 30 -5.13 5.19 -3.98
N ILE A 31 -4.90 4.16 -3.16
CA ILE A 31 -4.87 4.21 -1.71
C ILE A 31 -3.45 3.86 -1.28
N GLY A 32 -2.87 4.62 -0.35
CA GLY A 32 -1.54 4.37 0.15
C GLY A 32 -1.56 3.53 1.43
N VAL A 33 -0.97 2.35 1.42
CA VAL A 33 -0.76 1.57 2.65
C VAL A 33 0.65 1.85 3.16
N ARG A 34 0.76 2.36 4.38
CA ARG A 34 2.04 2.68 5.01
C ARG A 34 2.52 1.55 5.91
N SER A 35 3.74 1.07 5.66
CA SER A 35 4.46 0.19 6.57
C SER A 35 5.68 0.87 7.16
N SER A 36 5.85 0.73 8.46
CA SER A 36 6.95 1.28 9.24
C SER A 36 7.82 0.15 9.75
N GLN A 37 9.14 0.25 9.58
CA GLN A 37 10.08 -0.76 10.08
C GLN A 37 10.06 -0.90 11.61
N ILE A 38 9.60 0.13 12.34
CA ILE A 38 9.55 0.17 13.80
C ILE A 38 8.19 -0.31 14.35
N SER A 39 7.09 0.08 13.70
CA SER A 39 5.72 -0.07 14.24
C SER A 39 4.85 -1.04 13.45
N GLY A 40 5.35 -1.62 12.35
CA GLY A 40 4.56 -2.47 11.45
C GLY A 40 3.68 -1.66 10.50
N VAL A 41 2.57 -2.25 10.07
CA VAL A 41 1.64 -1.62 9.12
C VAL A 41 0.70 -0.66 9.86
N LEU A 42 0.49 0.53 9.30
CA LEU A 42 -0.50 1.46 9.80
C LEU A 42 -1.90 0.89 9.56
N GLU A 43 -2.75 0.87 10.58
CA GLU A 43 -4.12 0.35 10.47
C GLU A 43 -5.02 1.20 9.57
N GLU A 44 -4.69 2.48 9.40
CA GLU A 44 -5.42 3.41 8.56
C GLU A 44 -4.77 3.56 7.19
N ASP A 45 -5.61 3.54 6.16
CA ASP A 45 -5.23 3.77 4.78
C ASP A 45 -5.03 5.26 4.48
N LEU A 46 -3.96 5.59 3.76
CA LEU A 46 -3.68 6.96 3.33
C LEU A 46 -4.56 7.32 2.13
N ALA A 47 -5.44 8.30 2.33
CA ALA A 47 -6.25 8.90 1.28
C ALA A 47 -5.38 9.59 0.21
N PRO A 48 -5.90 9.87 -1.01
CA PRO A 48 -5.17 10.63 -2.01
C PRO A 48 -4.76 12.01 -1.51
N GLY A 49 -3.51 12.41 -1.74
CA GLY A 49 -2.96 13.66 -1.23
C GLY A 49 -1.50 13.57 -0.82
N TRP A 50 -1.04 14.59 -0.09
CA TRP A 50 0.33 14.70 0.37
C TRP A 50 0.43 14.18 1.80
N HIS A 51 1.36 13.26 2.02
CA HIS A 51 1.57 12.62 3.31
C HIS A 51 3.02 12.76 3.75
N LEU A 52 3.22 12.91 5.05
CA LEU A 52 4.55 12.98 5.63
C LEU A 52 5.05 11.55 5.90
N ASP A 53 6.10 11.17 5.18
CA ASP A 53 6.76 9.89 5.33
C ASP A 53 8.25 10.08 5.52
N LEU A 54 8.77 9.56 6.63
CA LEU A 54 10.20 9.64 6.90
C LEU A 54 10.94 8.67 5.97
N PRO A 55 11.86 9.17 5.13
CA PRO A 55 12.67 8.31 4.28
C PRO A 55 13.44 7.35 5.18
N PHE A 56 13.61 6.11 4.73
CA PHE A 56 14.20 4.96 5.47
C PHE A 56 13.32 4.27 6.51
N PHE A 57 12.38 4.97 7.16
CA PHE A 57 11.54 4.35 8.19
C PHE A 57 10.17 3.91 7.67
N HIS A 58 9.60 4.72 6.78
CA HIS A 58 8.28 4.47 6.21
C HIS A 58 8.40 4.03 4.76
N ARG A 59 7.58 3.04 4.39
CA ARG A 59 7.40 2.58 3.02
C ARG A 59 5.92 2.64 2.69
N THR A 60 5.58 3.39 1.65
CA THR A 60 4.21 3.55 1.19
C THR A 60 4.01 2.76 -0.09
N THR A 61 3.05 1.84 -0.06
CA THR A 61 2.67 1.00 -1.20
C THR A 61 1.34 1.48 -1.74
N LEU A 62 1.27 1.72 -3.05
CA LEU A 62 0.06 2.19 -3.70
C LEU A 62 -0.77 1.00 -4.17
N LEU A 63 -2.05 0.99 -3.78
CA LEU A 63 -3.04 0.00 -4.20
C LEU A 63 -4.16 0.71 -4.95
N PRO A 64 -4.69 0.13 -6.03
CA PRO A 64 -5.77 0.76 -6.79
C PRO A 64 -7.04 0.82 -5.94
N SER A 65 -7.73 1.96 -5.96
CA SER A 65 -8.95 2.19 -5.19
C SER A 65 -10.20 1.60 -5.86
N SER A 66 -10.07 1.03 -7.05
CA SER A 66 -11.16 0.43 -7.82
C SER A 66 -11.47 -0.98 -7.32
N PHE A 67 -12.69 -1.45 -7.61
CA PHE A 67 -13.05 -2.85 -7.39
C PHE A 67 -12.16 -3.76 -8.22
N GLN A 68 -11.62 -4.78 -7.58
CA GLN A 68 -10.90 -5.87 -8.20
C GLN A 68 -11.75 -7.14 -8.10
N PHE A 69 -11.69 -7.97 -9.14
CA PHE A 69 -12.38 -9.25 -9.17
C PHE A 69 -11.32 -10.33 -8.96
N LEU A 70 -11.52 -11.12 -7.91
CA LEU A 70 -10.75 -12.33 -7.72
C LEU A 70 -11.57 -13.49 -8.29
N ASP A 71 -11.10 -13.98 -9.44
CA ASP A 71 -11.63 -15.17 -10.07
C ASP A 71 -10.80 -16.38 -9.62
N TYR A 72 -11.48 -17.39 -9.08
CA TYR A 72 -10.82 -18.60 -8.56
C TYR A 72 -10.57 -19.65 -9.64
N ILE A 73 -11.10 -19.43 -10.84
CA ILE A 73 -10.96 -20.29 -12.01
C ILE A 73 -10.22 -19.45 -13.06
N ASP A 74 -8.97 -19.84 -13.36
CA ASP A 74 -8.16 -19.20 -14.41
C ASP A 74 -8.25 -20.03 -15.70
N ASP A 75 -8.33 -19.35 -16.85
CA ASP A 75 -8.99 -19.74 -18.10
C ASP A 75 -8.48 -21.03 -18.80
N GLU A 76 -7.46 -21.72 -18.28
CA GLU A 76 -6.90 -22.92 -18.95
C GLU A 76 -6.57 -24.14 -18.06
N THR A 77 -6.51 -24.02 -16.71
CA THR A 77 -6.02 -25.15 -15.87
C THR A 77 -6.72 -25.35 -14.52
N SER A 78 -7.57 -24.43 -14.08
CA SER A 78 -8.29 -24.57 -12.81
C SER A 78 -9.62 -25.26 -13.01
N GLU A 79 -9.81 -26.44 -12.41
CA GLU A 79 -11.12 -27.09 -12.40
C GLU A 79 -12.06 -26.42 -11.38
N ALA A 80 -13.32 -26.22 -11.77
CA ALA A 80 -14.35 -25.66 -10.89
C ALA A 80 -14.45 -26.45 -9.58
N LEU A 81 -14.62 -25.74 -8.46
CA LEU A 81 -14.56 -26.33 -7.13
C LEU A 81 -15.66 -27.40 -6.99
N LEU A 82 -15.26 -28.67 -6.88
CA LEU A 82 -16.19 -29.78 -6.74
C LEU A 82 -16.51 -29.98 -5.25
N ILE A 83 -17.75 -29.64 -4.89
CA ILE A 83 -18.25 -29.76 -3.51
C ILE A 83 -19.31 -30.86 -3.47
N ARG A 84 -19.25 -31.69 -2.42
CA ARG A 84 -20.32 -32.64 -2.09
C ARG A 84 -21.31 -32.00 -1.13
N THR A 85 -22.57 -31.90 -1.54
CA THR A 85 -23.64 -31.35 -0.71
C THR A 85 -24.05 -32.33 0.39
N ARG A 86 -24.77 -31.83 1.39
CA ARG A 86 -25.37 -32.66 2.46
C ARG A 86 -26.28 -33.76 1.90
N ASP A 87 -26.91 -33.50 0.76
CA ASP A 87 -27.79 -34.45 0.06
C ASP A 87 -27.01 -35.42 -0.83
N ASN A 88 -25.69 -35.48 -0.67
CA ASN A 88 -24.82 -36.45 -1.33
C ASN A 88 -24.66 -36.24 -2.85
N ASN A 89 -24.93 -35.02 -3.33
CA ASN A 89 -24.75 -34.63 -4.73
C ASN A 89 -23.41 -33.93 -4.92
N ASN A 90 -22.75 -34.14 -6.07
CA ASN A 90 -21.55 -33.41 -6.45
C ASN A 90 -21.97 -32.21 -7.30
N VAL A 91 -21.51 -31.01 -6.93
CA VAL A 91 -21.81 -29.76 -7.64
C VAL A 91 -20.50 -29.03 -7.94
N HIS A 92 -20.41 -28.47 -9.14
CA HIS A 92 -19.33 -27.57 -9.53
C HIS A 92 -19.76 -26.14 -9.22
N VAL A 93 -18.95 -25.43 -8.43
CA VAL A 93 -19.22 -24.05 -8.05
C VAL A 93 -18.13 -23.15 -8.61
N ASP A 94 -18.57 -22.11 -9.31
CA ASP A 94 -17.74 -20.97 -9.69
C ASP A 94 -18.01 -19.81 -8.73
N VAL A 95 -16.95 -19.17 -8.27
CA VAL A 95 -17.00 -18.10 -7.28
C VAL A 95 -16.14 -16.96 -7.79
N THR A 96 -16.77 -15.81 -8.01
CA THR A 96 -16.08 -14.53 -8.23
C THR A 96 -16.34 -13.65 -7.01
N VAL A 97 -15.26 -13.15 -6.41
CA VAL A 97 -15.36 -12.22 -5.27
C VAL A 97 -14.93 -10.83 -5.72
N PRO A 98 -15.88 -9.87 -5.87
CA PRO A 98 -15.51 -8.47 -5.98
C PRO A 98 -15.02 -7.98 -4.62
N TYR A 99 -13.80 -7.45 -4.58
CA TYR A 99 -13.24 -6.87 -3.37
C TYR A 99 -12.70 -5.47 -3.64
N ARG A 100 -12.62 -4.70 -2.57
CA ARG A 100 -11.98 -3.40 -2.51
C ARG A 100 -11.27 -3.30 -1.17
N ILE A 101 -10.09 -2.70 -1.20
CA ILE A 101 -9.29 -2.37 -0.02
C ILE A 101 -9.78 -1.01 0.47
#